data_AF-B1MAC6-F1
#
_entry.id   AF-B1MAC6-F1
#
_cell.length_a   1.000
_cell.length_b   1.000
_cell.length_c   1.000
_cell.angle_alpha   90.00
_cell.angle_beta   90.00
_cell.angle_gamma   90.00
#
_symmetry.space_group_name_H-M   'P 1'
#
loop_
_entity.id
_entity.type
_entity.pdbx_description
1 polymer ?
#
loop_
_entity_poly.entity_id
_entity_poly.type
_entity_poly.pdbx_seq_one_letter_code
_entity_poly.pdbx_strand_id
1 'polypeptide(L)' 'MPWTVVHGIVATKEQQANPPAHMLQTSEPFDSKQAAMNHAIMRLHLGATNVVVKDGSGEVVADFNDVWRAAFPPKPAGN' A
#
# COMPACT_ATOMS: atom_id res chain seq x y z
N MET A 1 0.37 6.11 17.94
CA MET A 1 -0.48 4.96 17.57
C MET A 1 0.23 4.22 16.45
N PRO A 2 0.43 2.90 16.49
CA PRO A 2 1.11 2.17 15.42
C PRO A 2 0.35 2.29 14.08
N TRP A 3 1.05 2.51 12.96
CA TRP A 3 0.44 2.52 11.62
C TRP A 3 0.80 1.25 10.88
N THR A 4 -0.12 0.66 10.14
CA THR A 4 0.15 -0.57 9.36
C THR A 4 -0.21 -0.37 7.90
N VAL A 5 0.46 -1.10 7.01
CA VAL A 5 0.15 -1.10 5.58
C VAL A 5 -0.36 -2.48 5.20
N VAL A 6 -1.55 -2.55 4.62
CA VAL A 6 -2.05 -3.77 4.01
C VAL A 6 -1.90 -3.63 2.50
N HIS A 7 -1.30 -4.62 1.84
CA HIS A 7 -1.11 -4.59 0.40
C HIS A 7 -1.34 -5.96 -0.25
N GLY A 8 -1.93 -5.97 -1.44
CA GLY A 8 -2.00 -7.17 -2.29
C GLY A 8 -0.63 -7.52 -2.89
N ILE A 9 -0.32 -8.81 -2.96
CA ILE A 9 0.84 -9.32 -3.71
C ILE A 9 0.36 -10.16 -4.89
N VAL A 10 1.00 -9.96 -6.04
CA VAL A 10 0.82 -10.86 -7.19
C VAL A 10 1.56 -12.16 -6.86
N ALA A 11 0.80 -13.24 -6.70
CA ALA A 11 1.35 -14.59 -6.57
C ALA A 11 2.36 -14.84 -7.72
N THR A 12 3.56 -15.32 -7.39
CA THR A 12 4.55 -15.66 -8.42
C THR A 12 3.99 -16.75 -9.34
N LYS A 13 4.57 -16.93 -10.54
CA LYS A 13 4.12 -17.95 -11.51
C LYS A 13 4.03 -19.37 -10.91
N GLU A 14 4.78 -19.64 -9.86
CA GLU A 14 4.79 -20.92 -9.13
C GLU A 14 3.63 -21.05 -8.11
N GLN A 15 3.02 -19.93 -7.69
CA GLN A 15 1.86 -19.90 -6.76
C GLN A 15 0.50 -19.85 -7.50
N GLN A 16 0.49 -19.79 -8.84
CA GLN A 16 -0.70 -19.72 -9.68
C GLN A 16 -1.49 -21.03 -9.83
N ALA A 17 -1.06 -22.12 -9.18
CA ALA A 17 -1.69 -23.44 -9.31
C ALA A 17 -3.08 -23.55 -8.62
N ASN A 18 -3.52 -22.51 -7.91
CA ASN A 18 -4.86 -22.37 -7.35
C ASN A 18 -5.42 -20.99 -7.75
N PRO A 19 -6.75 -20.83 -7.95
CA PRO A 19 -7.34 -19.56 -8.40
C PRO A 19 -6.77 -18.41 -7.59
N PRO A 20 -6.43 -17.27 -8.23
CA PRO A 20 -5.57 -16.25 -7.64
C PRO A 20 -6.20 -15.74 -6.35
N ALA A 21 -5.76 -16.30 -5.22
CA ALA A 21 -5.99 -15.71 -3.94
C ALA A 21 -5.21 -14.40 -4.00
N HIS A 22 -5.92 -13.28 -4.11
CA HIS A 22 -5.33 -11.98 -3.83
C HIS A 22 -4.88 -12.02 -2.35
N MET A 23 -3.67 -12.50 -2.10
CA MET A 23 -3.18 -12.61 -0.74
C MET A 23 -2.85 -11.20 -0.27
N LEU A 24 -3.66 -10.72 0.69
CA LEU A 24 -3.40 -9.49 1.39
C LEU A 24 -2.30 -9.75 2.42
N GLN A 25 -1.22 -8.98 2.33
CA GLN A 25 -0.17 -8.96 3.35
C GLN A 25 -0.28 -7.70 4.19
N THR A 26 -0.12 -7.86 5.50
CA THR A 26 -0.01 -6.73 6.44
C THR A 26 1.45 -6.57 6.83
N SER A 27 1.97 -5.36 6.70
CA SER A 27 3.32 -5.03 7.16
C SER A 27 3.42 -5.02 8.67
N GLU A 28 4.65 -4.97 9.18
CA GLU A 28 4.89 -4.59 10.57
C GLU A 28 4.37 -3.17 10.86
N PRO A 29 4.06 -2.87 12.13
CA PRO A 29 3.73 -1.53 12.57
C PRO A 29 4.87 -0.52 12.32
N PHE A 30 4.51 0.66 11.86
CA PHE A 30 5.40 1.81 11.71
C PHE A 30 5.18 2.82 12.82
N ASP A 31 6.24 3.54 13.17
CA ASP A 31 6.25 4.55 14.24
C ASP A 31 5.70 5.92 13.81
N SER A 32 5.42 6.12 12.51
CA SER A 32 4.80 7.35 12.01
C SER A 32 3.91 7.08 10.82
N LYS A 33 2.87 7.92 10.67
CA LYS A 33 2.01 7.94 9.48
C LYS A 33 2.84 8.10 8.20
N GLN A 34 3.85 8.96 8.22
CA GLN A 34 4.71 9.21 7.05
C GLN A 34 5.54 7.98 6.67
N ALA A 35 6.09 7.25 7.63
CA ALA A 35 6.83 6.02 7.36
C ALA A 35 5.93 4.95 6.73
N ALA A 36 4.70 4.78 7.26
CA ALA A 36 3.71 3.88 6.68
C ALA A 36 3.33 4.30 5.25
N MET A 37 3.11 5.60 5.00
CA MET A 37 2.83 6.12 3.66
C MET A 37 4.00 5.88 2.69
N ASN A 38 5.25 6.12 3.10
CA ASN A 38 6.41 5.87 2.27
C ASN A 38 6.53 4.38 1.90
N HIS A 39 6.27 3.47 2.85
CA HIS A 39 6.26 2.03 2.58
C HIS A 39 5.10 1.64 1.64
N ALA A 40 3.91 2.21 1.82
CA ALA A 40 2.77 2.01 0.92
C ALA A 40 3.10 2.44 -0.52
N ILE A 41 3.72 3.60 -0.71
CA ILE A 41 4.20 4.09 -2.00
C ILE A 41 5.24 3.15 -2.59
N MET A 42 6.19 2.66 -1.79
CA MET A 42 7.19 1.67 -2.25
C MET A 42 6.51 0.39 -2.75
N ARG A 43 5.53 -0.14 -2.02
CA ARG A 43 4.79 -1.35 -2.43
C ARG A 43 4.01 -1.14 -3.72
N LEU A 44 3.43 0.05 -3.91
CA LEU A 44 2.78 0.42 -5.16
C LEU A 44 3.76 0.37 -6.35
N HIS A 45 4.96 0.92 -6.18
CA HIS A 45 6.01 0.86 -7.21
C HIS A 45 6.48 -0.57 -7.51
N LEU A 46 6.39 -1.48 -6.53
CA LEU A 46 6.69 -2.91 -6.70
C LEU A 46 5.53 -3.73 -7.31
N GLY A 47 4.45 -3.07 -7.74
CA GLY A 47 3.32 -3.72 -8.41
C GLY A 47 2.24 -4.24 -7.45
N ALA A 48 2.17 -3.74 -6.22
CA ALA A 48 1.07 -4.06 -5.31
C ALA A 48 -0.26 -3.51 -5.85
N THR A 49 -1.30 -4.34 -5.82
CA THR A 49 -2.59 -4.07 -6.49
C THR A 49 -3.69 -3.56 -5.56
N ASN A 50 -3.49 -3.59 -4.24
CA ASN A 50 -4.49 -3.17 -3.23
C ASN A 50 -3.80 -2.64 -1.97
N VAL A 51 -3.23 -1.43 -2.04
CA VAL A 51 -2.47 -0.82 -0.93
C VAL A 51 -3.39 0.07 -0.08
N VAL A 52 -3.41 -0.14 1.24
CA VAL A 52 -4.11 0.73 2.21
C VAL A 52 -3.24 0.95 3.44
N VAL A 53 -3.36 2.13 4.06
CA VAL A 53 -2.72 2.46 5.33
C VAL A 53 -3.78 2.52 6.41
N LYS A 54 -3.55 1.79 7.50
CA LYS A 54 -4.41 1.77 8.68
C LYS A 54 -3.71 2.41 9.87
N ASP A 55 -4.47 3.07 10.72
CA ASP A 55 -3.97 3.54 12.01
C ASP A 55 -4.07 2.46 13.10
N GLY A 56 -3.75 2.83 14.34
CA GLY A 56 -3.72 1.89 15.47
C GLY A 56 -5.09 1.36 15.90
N SER A 57 -6.18 1.92 15.37
CA SER A 57 -7.55 1.42 15.57
C SER A 57 -7.96 0.42 14.49
N GLY A 58 -7.17 0.30 13.41
CA GLY A 58 -7.50 -0.51 12.24
C GLY A 58 -8.32 0.22 11.18
N GLU A 59 -8.68 1.49 11.39
CA GLU A 59 -9.36 2.33 10.40
C GLU A 59 -8.44 2.67 9.23
N VAL A 60 -9.00 2.71 8.01
CA VAL A 60 -8.28 3.08 6.79
C VAL A 60 -8.17 4.60 6.73
N VAL A 61 -6.95 5.11 6.80
CA VAL A 61 -6.67 6.56 6.80
C VAL A 61 -6.03 7.06 5.49
N ALA A 62 -5.65 6.13 4.62
CA ALA A 62 -5.29 6.38 3.22
C ALA A 62 -5.55 5.10 2.43
N ASP A 63 -6.26 5.22 1.31
CA ASP A 63 -6.52 4.10 0.41
C ASP A 63 -5.56 4.07 -0.79
N PHE A 64 -5.80 3.16 -1.74
CA PHE A 64 -4.98 3.05 -2.94
C PHE A 64 -4.93 4.35 -3.76
N ASN A 65 -6.03 5.07 -3.89
CA ASN A 65 -6.08 6.30 -4.66
C ASN A 65 -5.31 7.43 -3.98
N ASP A 66 -5.37 7.50 -2.65
CA ASP A 66 -4.58 8.45 -1.87
C ASP A 66 -3.08 8.18 -2.04
N VAL A 67 -2.68 6.90 -1.91
CA VAL A 67 -1.29 6.47 -2.09
C VAL A 67 -0.83 6.68 -3.53
N TRP A 68 -1.69 6.41 -4.53
CA TRP A 68 -1.41 6.66 -5.95
C TRP A 68 -1.17 8.14 -6.23
N ARG A 69 -2.05 9.03 -5.75
CA ARG A 69 -1.87 10.48 -5.93
C ARG A 69 -0.60 11.01 -5.24
N ALA A 70 -0.23 10.43 -4.10
CA ALA A 70 1.01 10.77 -3.41
C ALA A 70 2.26 10.24 -4.13
N ALA A 71 2.19 9.04 -4.72
CA ALA A 71 3.27 8.43 -5.50
C ALA A 71 3.48 9.10 -6.86
N PHE A 72 2.39 9.54 -7.49
CA PHE A 72 2.35 10.17 -8.80
C PHE A 72 1.69 11.54 -8.70
N PRO A 73 2.30 12.51 -8.02
CA PRO A 73 1.72 13.84 -7.90
C PRO A 73 1.57 14.43 -9.30
N PRO A 74 0.43 15.09 -9.60
CA PRO A 74 0.28 15.78 -10.86
C PRO A 74 1.45 16.75 -11.02
N LYS A 75 2.07 16.79 -12.21
CA LYS A 75 3.12 17.78 -12.48
C LYS A 75 2.57 19.15 -12.08
N PRO A 76 3.33 19.96 -11.32
CA PRO A 76 2.90 21.31 -11.02
C PRO A 76 2.57 21.97 -12.36
N ALA A 77 1.34 22.48 -12.48
CA ALA A 77 0.95 23.28 -13.62
C ALA A 77 1.94 24.44 -13.64
N GLY A 78 2.85 24.42 -14.62
CA GLY A 78 3.94 25.38 -14.69
C GLY A 78 3.40 26.80 -14.73
N ASN A 79 4.01 27.66 -13.93
CA ASN A 79 4.05 29.09 -14.22
C ASN A 79 4.83 29.33 -15.51
#